data_AF-A0A534VHE7-F1
#
_entry.id   AF-A0A534VHE7-F1
#
_cell.length_a   1.000
_cell.length_b   1.000
_cell.length_c   1.000
_cell.angle_alpha   90.00
_cell.angle_beta   90.00
_cell.angle_gamma   90.00
#
_symmetry.space_group_name_H-M   'P 1'
#
loop_
_entity.id
_entity.type
_entity.pdbx_description
1 polymer ?
#
loop_
_entity_poly.entity_id
_entity_poly.type
_entity_poly.pdbx_seq_one_letter_code
_entity_poly.pdbx_strand_id
1 'polypeptide(L)'
;MQGENGSERNKAGVVHWGFGLGLTHGPDKPAESEQWIEFAKQNNLPHDHWWHVHNVLATFRVRIRGTKNSWLTLIDRGKLTSYKSPEVRALASRYGDPDEVVGDDWVPHVPGINAPGKYQEFAKDPWQTHSMVIKKIESETYEYFYPPLKKTKR
;
A
#
# COMPACT_ATOMS: atom_id res chain seq x y z
N MET A 1 12.06 11.78 0.70
CA MET A 1 10.67 11.51 1.10
C MET A 1 10.73 11.08 2.55
N GLN A 2 10.15 11.85 3.49
CA GLN A 2 10.13 11.49 4.90
C GLN A 2 9.12 10.34 5.06
N GLY A 3 9.60 9.14 5.39
CA GLY A 3 8.76 7.96 5.50
C GLY A 3 7.94 7.99 6.79
N GLU A 4 6.78 8.63 6.75
CA GLU A 4 5.74 8.37 7.74
C GLU A 4 5.08 7.02 7.45
N ASN A 5 4.27 6.49 8.37
CA ASN A 5 3.45 5.26 8.25
C ASN A 5 2.41 5.29 7.07
N GLY A 6 2.66 6.11 6.06
CA GLY A 6 1.80 6.37 4.92
C GLY A 6 2.30 5.83 3.59
N SER A 7 3.60 5.56 3.42
CA SER A 7 4.12 5.26 2.08
C SER A 7 3.58 3.95 1.50
N GLU A 8 3.45 2.91 2.32
CA GLU A 8 2.92 1.60 1.90
C GLU A 8 1.42 1.61 1.58
N ARG A 9 0.62 2.43 2.27
CA ARG A 9 -0.83 2.59 1.98
C ARG A 9 -1.10 3.40 0.71
N ASN A 10 -0.13 4.19 0.25
CA ASN A 10 -0.28 5.06 -0.92
C ASN A 10 -0.03 4.33 -2.25
N LYS A 11 0.51 3.11 -2.21
CA LYS A 11 0.70 2.31 -3.42
C LYS A 11 -0.65 1.93 -4.03
N ALA A 12 -0.80 2.13 -5.33
CA ALA A 12 -1.97 1.71 -6.08
C ALA A 12 -2.24 0.19 -5.92
N GLY A 13 -3.51 -0.17 -5.76
CA GLY A 13 -3.94 -1.56 -5.58
C GLY A 13 -3.77 -2.13 -4.18
N VAL A 14 -3.35 -1.33 -3.19
CA VAL A 14 -3.38 -1.71 -1.77
C VAL A 14 -4.78 -1.49 -1.20
N VAL A 15 -5.30 -2.50 -0.50
CA VAL A 15 -6.53 -2.35 0.30
C VAL A 15 -6.13 -2.16 1.76
N HIS A 16 -6.35 -0.94 2.24
CA HIS A 16 -6.08 -0.51 3.60
C HIS A 16 -7.39 -0.43 4.38
N TRP A 17 -7.45 -1.10 5.53
CA TRP A 17 -8.54 -0.90 6.49
C TRP A 17 -7.97 -0.83 7.91
N GLY A 18 -8.58 0.03 8.72
CA GLY A 18 -8.32 0.16 10.14
C GLY A 18 -9.55 -0.27 10.94
N PHE A 19 -9.32 -0.85 12.12
CA PHE A 19 -10.39 -1.18 13.06
C PHE A 19 -10.23 -0.35 14.34
N GLY A 20 -11.31 0.28 14.77
CA GLY A 20 -11.39 0.96 16.06
C GLY A 20 -12.53 1.95 16.15
N LEU A 21 -12.46 2.79 17.18
CA LEU A 21 -13.46 3.80 17.49
C LEU A 21 -12.89 5.16 17.10
N GLY A 22 -13.50 5.82 16.12
CA GLY A 22 -13.06 7.14 15.68
C GLY A 22 -14.26 8.03 15.37
N LEU A 23 -14.22 9.26 15.87
CA LEU A 23 -15.16 10.32 15.50
C LEU A 23 -14.38 11.48 14.87
N THR A 24 -14.02 11.29 13.60
CA THR A 24 -13.23 12.25 12.81
C THR A 24 -13.98 13.55 12.49
N HIS A 25 -15.31 13.51 12.49
CA HIS A 25 -16.14 14.69 12.24
C HIS A 25 -17.16 14.83 13.36
N GLY A 26 -16.94 15.82 14.23
CA GLY A 26 -17.90 16.19 15.26
C GLY A 26 -19.20 16.74 14.67
N PRO A 27 -20.28 16.83 15.48
CA PRO A 27 -21.56 17.35 15.03
C PRO A 27 -21.51 18.83 14.61
N ASP A 28 -20.58 19.61 15.18
CA ASP A 28 -20.51 21.07 14.97
C ASP A 28 -19.57 21.48 13.83
N LYS A 29 -18.54 20.67 13.54
CA LYS A 29 -17.51 20.97 12.54
C LYS A 29 -16.90 19.68 11.96
N PRO A 30 -16.47 19.68 10.68
CA PRO A 30 -15.77 18.56 10.07
C PRO A 30 -14.30 18.51 10.54
N ALA A 31 -14.10 18.37 11.84
CA ALA A 31 -12.81 18.16 12.46
C ALA A 31 -12.97 17.15 13.60
N GLU A 32 -11.83 16.63 14.05
CA GLU A 32 -11.77 15.66 15.14
C GLU A 32 -12.51 16.21 16.38
N SER A 33 -13.36 15.37 16.97
CA SER A 33 -14.22 15.78 18.08
C SER A 33 -13.42 15.83 19.39
N GLU A 34 -13.16 17.04 19.89
CA GLU A 34 -12.53 17.26 21.19
C GLU A 34 -13.32 16.58 22.33
N GLN A 35 -14.66 16.59 22.23
CA GLN A 35 -15.54 15.94 23.20
C GLN A 35 -15.37 14.41 23.20
N TRP A 36 -15.16 13.81 22.02
CA TRP A 36 -14.89 12.38 21.91
C TRP A 36 -13.54 12.00 22.53
N ILE A 37 -12.48 12.76 22.21
CA ILE A 37 -11.14 12.53 22.76
C ILE A 37 -11.18 12.61 24.29
N GLU A 38 -11.81 13.65 24.83
CA GLU A 38 -11.89 13.85 26.28
C GLU A 38 -12.72 12.76 26.96
N PHE A 39 -13.86 12.38 26.38
CA PHE A 39 -14.67 11.27 26.89
C PHE A 39 -13.87 9.96 26.95
N ALA A 40 -13.18 9.62 25.87
CA ALA A 40 -12.39 8.39 25.81
C ALA A 40 -11.25 8.42 26.84
N LYS A 41 -10.59 9.57 27.01
CA LYS A 41 -9.54 9.76 28.02
C LYS A 41 -10.06 9.59 29.45
N GLN A 42 -11.17 10.23 29.80
CA GLN A 42 -11.78 10.16 31.14
C GLN A 42 -12.23 8.74 31.50
N ASN A 43 -12.65 7.96 30.51
CA ASN A 43 -13.18 6.61 30.70
C ASN A 43 -12.16 5.51 30.40
N ASN A 44 -10.90 5.87 30.13
CA ASN A 44 -9.84 4.92 29.77
C ASN A 44 -10.22 4.02 28.57
N LEU A 45 -10.80 4.62 27.52
CA LEU A 45 -11.22 3.96 26.29
C LEU A 45 -10.26 4.28 25.13
N PRO A 46 -10.14 3.38 24.12
CA PRO A 46 -9.53 3.74 22.84
C PRO A 46 -10.27 4.91 22.18
N HIS A 47 -9.55 5.89 21.67
CA HIS A 47 -10.11 7.09 21.03
C HIS A 47 -9.88 7.16 19.51
N ASP A 48 -9.17 6.18 18.94
CA ASP A 48 -8.91 6.10 17.50
C ASP A 48 -8.88 4.63 17.02
N HIS A 49 -8.71 4.45 15.72
CA HIS A 49 -8.42 3.18 15.07
C HIS A 49 -6.92 2.96 14.96
N TRP A 50 -6.40 2.01 15.72
CA TRP A 50 -4.96 1.76 15.75
C TRP A 50 -4.56 0.59 14.85
N TRP A 51 -5.39 -0.47 14.80
CA TRP A 51 -5.03 -1.68 14.07
C TRP A 51 -5.30 -1.52 12.58
N HIS A 52 -4.24 -1.27 11.82
CA HIS A 52 -4.29 -1.20 10.36
C HIS A 52 -3.83 -2.51 9.74
N VAL A 53 -4.53 -2.95 8.70
CA VAL A 53 -4.11 -4.08 7.87
C VAL A 53 -3.94 -3.59 6.44
N HIS A 54 -2.73 -3.74 5.91
CA HIS A 54 -2.39 -3.35 4.56
C HIS A 54 -2.32 -4.59 3.67
N ASN A 55 -3.37 -4.81 2.88
CA ASN A 55 -3.43 -5.93 1.95
C ASN A 55 -2.73 -5.57 0.65
N VAL A 56 -1.42 -5.77 0.62
CA VAL A 56 -0.55 -5.36 -0.50
C VAL A 56 -0.54 -6.33 -1.68
N LEU A 57 -1.14 -7.52 -1.53
CA LEU A 57 -1.18 -8.57 -2.56
C LEU A 57 -2.60 -9.11 -2.83
N ALA A 58 -3.64 -8.43 -2.35
CA ALA A 58 -5.01 -8.91 -2.53
C ALA A 58 -5.43 -8.94 -4.01
N THR A 59 -6.30 -9.90 -4.35
CA THR A 59 -7.11 -9.84 -5.57
C THR A 59 -8.52 -9.41 -5.19
N PHE A 60 -8.96 -8.27 -5.70
CA PHE A 60 -10.27 -7.69 -5.38
C PHE A 60 -11.17 -7.70 -6.61
N ARG A 61 -12.31 -8.38 -6.48
CA ARG A 61 -13.32 -8.54 -7.53
C ARG A 61 -14.64 -7.95 -7.07
N VAL A 62 -15.29 -7.20 -7.96
CA VAL A 62 -16.61 -6.63 -7.73
C VAL A 62 -17.62 -7.24 -8.70
N ARG A 63 -18.83 -7.48 -8.21
CA ARG A 63 -19.94 -7.91 -9.06
C ARG A 63 -20.58 -6.68 -9.70
N ILE A 64 -20.75 -6.71 -11.01
CA ILE A 64 -21.39 -5.61 -11.73
C ILE A 64 -22.89 -5.67 -11.50
N ARG A 65 -23.44 -4.63 -10.88
CA ARG A 65 -24.87 -4.50 -10.61
C ARG A 65 -25.66 -4.54 -11.93
N GLY A 66 -26.83 -5.17 -11.92
CA GLY A 66 -27.69 -5.29 -13.10
C GLY A 66 -27.27 -6.38 -14.11
N THR A 67 -26.17 -7.11 -13.84
CA THR A 67 -25.75 -8.24 -14.68
C THR A 67 -26.12 -9.58 -14.05
N LYS A 68 -26.34 -10.59 -14.89
CA LYS A 68 -26.56 -11.99 -14.47
C LYS A 68 -25.23 -12.66 -14.12
N ASN A 69 -24.52 -12.10 -13.14
CA ASN A 69 -23.27 -12.62 -12.57
C ASN A 69 -21.97 -12.24 -13.33
N SER A 70 -21.89 -11.02 -13.88
CA SER A 70 -20.61 -10.49 -14.39
C SER A 70 -19.76 -9.96 -13.23
N TRP A 71 -18.47 -10.34 -13.23
CA TRP A 71 -17.49 -9.93 -12.24
C TRP A 71 -16.35 -9.16 -12.92
N LEU A 72 -15.96 -8.05 -12.32
CA LEU A 72 -14.80 -7.26 -12.73
C LEU A 72 -13.69 -7.41 -11.68
N THR A 73 -12.49 -7.78 -12.13
CA THR A 73 -11.29 -7.76 -11.28
C THR A 73 -10.72 -6.35 -11.31
N LEU A 74 -10.78 -5.63 -10.19
CA LEU A 74 -10.23 -4.28 -10.06
C LEU A 74 -8.76 -4.32 -9.66
N ILE A 75 -8.42 -5.23 -8.74
CA ILE A 75 -7.06 -5.46 -8.27
C ILE A 75 -6.73 -6.93 -8.52
N ASP A 76 -5.62 -7.20 -9.21
CA ASP A 76 -5.07 -8.53 -9.40
C ASP A 76 -3.71 -8.61 -8.71
N ARG A 77 -3.63 -9.41 -7.63
CA ARG A 77 -2.40 -9.64 -6.85
C ARG A 77 -1.69 -8.34 -6.45
N GLY A 78 -2.45 -7.37 -5.93
CA GLY A 78 -1.93 -6.09 -5.47
C GLY A 78 -1.62 -5.06 -6.56
N LYS A 79 -2.08 -5.28 -7.81
CA LYS A 79 -1.94 -4.34 -8.93
C LYS A 79 -3.30 -3.93 -9.49
N LEU A 80 -3.47 -2.66 -9.81
CA LEU A 80 -4.65 -2.18 -10.54
C LEU A 80 -4.67 -2.79 -11.95
N THR A 81 -5.78 -3.40 -12.34
CA THR A 81 -5.92 -4.00 -13.67
C THR A 81 -5.98 -2.95 -14.77
N SER A 82 -6.43 -1.74 -14.44
CA SER A 82 -6.49 -0.60 -15.37
C SER A 82 -5.13 -0.17 -15.91
N TYR A 83 -4.03 -0.39 -15.18
CA TYR A 83 -2.68 -0.04 -15.65
C TYR A 83 -2.24 -0.87 -16.86
N LYS A 84 -2.92 -2.00 -17.12
CA LYS A 84 -2.69 -2.84 -18.30
C LYS A 84 -3.64 -2.52 -19.47
N SER A 85 -4.62 -1.63 -19.29
CA SER A 85 -5.55 -1.26 -20.37
C SER A 85 -4.79 -0.54 -21.48
N PRO A 86 -4.97 -0.94 -22.76
CA PRO A 86 -4.37 -0.25 -23.90
C PRO A 86 -4.73 1.25 -23.94
N GLU A 87 -5.96 1.60 -23.57
CA GLU A 87 -6.45 2.97 -23.56
C GLU A 87 -5.75 3.82 -22.48
N VAL A 88 -5.59 3.27 -21.27
CA VAL A 88 -4.84 3.93 -20.19
C VAL A 88 -3.38 4.10 -20.58
N ARG A 89 -2.76 3.06 -21.17
CA ARG A 89 -1.36 3.13 -21.62
C ARG A 89 -1.15 4.09 -22.79
N ALA A 90 -2.11 4.17 -23.72
CA ALA A 90 -2.09 5.13 -24.82
C ALA A 90 -2.29 6.58 -24.34
N LEU A 91 -3.00 6.80 -23.23
CA LEU A 91 -3.05 8.10 -22.58
C LEU A 91 -1.72 8.42 -21.89
N ALA A 92 -1.16 7.47 -21.15
CA ALA A 92 0.11 7.62 -20.45
C ALA A 92 1.27 7.93 -21.41
N SER A 93 1.27 7.38 -22.63
CA SER A 93 2.32 7.62 -23.63
C SER A 93 2.45 9.07 -24.08
N ARG A 94 1.44 9.90 -23.81
CA ARG A 94 1.49 11.35 -24.05
C ARG A 94 2.39 12.10 -23.06
N TYR A 95 2.75 11.44 -21.95
CA TYR A 95 3.50 12.03 -20.84
C TYR A 95 4.85 11.36 -20.58
N GLY A 96 5.20 10.28 -21.29
CA GLY A 96 6.46 9.55 -21.13
C GLY A 96 6.36 8.10 -21.59
N ASP A 97 7.33 7.26 -21.21
CA ASP A 97 7.20 5.82 -21.36
C ASP A 97 6.04 5.32 -20.47
N PRO A 98 4.98 4.71 -21.04
CA PRO A 98 3.88 4.17 -20.25
C PRO A 98 4.32 3.23 -19.13
N ASP A 99 5.41 2.47 -19.31
CA ASP A 99 5.91 1.55 -18.28
C ASP A 99 6.51 2.28 -17.07
N GLU A 100 7.00 3.51 -17.26
CA GLU A 100 7.46 4.37 -16.17
C GLU A 100 6.28 5.18 -15.58
N VAL A 101 5.42 5.76 -16.43
CA VAL A 101 4.33 6.66 -16.00
C VAL A 101 3.30 5.97 -15.09
N VAL A 102 2.94 4.72 -15.39
CA VAL A 102 1.99 3.93 -14.56
C VAL A 102 2.69 2.88 -13.70
N GLY A 103 4.02 2.97 -13.58
CA GLY A 103 4.84 2.07 -12.79
C GLY A 103 4.51 2.17 -11.30
N ASP A 104 4.74 1.07 -10.57
CA ASP A 104 4.70 1.08 -9.11
C ASP A 104 6.08 1.56 -8.60
N ASP A 105 6.14 2.68 -7.89
CA ASP A 105 7.39 3.18 -7.25
C ASP A 105 7.92 2.23 -6.17
N TRP A 106 7.00 1.48 -5.54
CA TRP A 106 7.33 0.55 -4.48
C TRP A 106 6.48 -0.71 -4.56
N VAL A 107 7.11 -1.86 -4.35
CA VAL A 107 6.47 -3.16 -4.23
C VAL A 107 7.08 -3.86 -3.02
N PRO A 108 6.28 -4.48 -2.13
CA PRO A 108 6.80 -5.16 -0.95
C PRO A 108 7.73 -6.31 -1.36
N HIS A 109 8.86 -6.48 -0.68
CA HIS A 109 9.78 -7.59 -0.95
C HIS A 109 9.30 -8.85 -0.23
N VAL A 110 8.64 -9.76 -0.95
CA VAL A 110 8.04 -10.98 -0.38
C VAL A 110 8.68 -12.23 -1.01
N PRO A 111 9.65 -12.87 -0.32
CA PRO A 111 10.30 -14.10 -0.78
C PRO A 111 9.30 -15.20 -1.13
N GLY A 112 9.50 -15.82 -2.29
CA GLY A 112 8.63 -16.88 -2.82
C GLY A 112 7.34 -16.39 -3.47
N ILE A 113 7.08 -15.07 -3.50
CA ILE A 113 5.96 -14.46 -4.24
C ILE A 113 6.47 -13.57 -5.37
N ASN A 114 7.23 -12.53 -5.02
CA ASN A 114 7.78 -11.57 -5.98
C ASN A 114 9.28 -11.29 -5.78
N ALA A 115 9.91 -11.97 -4.82
CA ALA A 115 11.34 -11.95 -4.58
C ALA A 115 11.91 -13.39 -4.46
N PRO A 116 13.22 -13.59 -4.70
CA PRO A 116 13.86 -14.89 -4.50
C PRO A 116 13.69 -15.43 -3.07
N GLY A 117 13.51 -16.75 -2.94
CA GLY A 117 13.38 -17.44 -1.65
C GLY A 117 12.13 -18.33 -1.59
N LYS A 118 11.78 -18.80 -0.38
CA LYS A 118 10.61 -19.65 -0.12
C LYS A 118 9.63 -18.93 0.81
N TYR A 119 8.38 -18.84 0.42
CA TYR A 119 7.35 -18.15 1.20
C TYR A 119 7.15 -18.78 2.59
N GLN A 120 7.25 -20.11 2.69
CA GLN A 120 7.10 -20.83 3.96
C GLN A 120 8.17 -20.47 4.99
N GLU A 121 9.36 -20.09 4.54
CA GLU A 121 10.42 -19.61 5.43
C GLU A 121 10.19 -18.14 5.82
N PHE A 122 9.83 -17.30 4.83
CA PHE A 122 9.45 -15.91 5.09
C PHE A 122 8.28 -15.78 6.06
N ALA A 123 7.25 -16.62 5.92
CA ALA A 123 6.03 -16.54 6.71
C ALA A 123 6.23 -16.87 8.20
N LYS A 124 7.31 -17.57 8.57
CA LYS A 124 7.63 -17.88 9.97
C LYS A 124 8.12 -16.65 10.73
N ASP A 125 8.91 -15.81 10.07
CA ASP A 125 9.41 -14.55 10.61
C ASP A 125 9.57 -13.51 9.48
N PRO A 126 8.46 -12.83 9.10
CA PRO A 126 8.52 -11.79 8.08
C PRO A 126 9.41 -10.62 8.50
N TRP A 127 9.52 -10.35 9.80
CA TRP A 127 10.22 -9.17 10.31
C TRP A 127 11.71 -9.21 9.99
N GLN A 128 12.32 -10.40 10.00
CA GLN A 128 13.71 -10.58 9.59
C GLN A 128 13.96 -10.07 8.16
N THR A 129 13.04 -10.37 7.23
CA THR A 129 13.14 -9.94 5.83
C THR A 129 12.92 -8.43 5.70
N HIS A 130 11.87 -7.90 6.33
CA HIS A 130 11.57 -6.46 6.26
C HIS A 130 12.72 -5.64 6.86
N SER A 131 13.25 -6.04 8.02
CA SER A 131 14.39 -5.38 8.66
C SER A 131 15.65 -5.40 7.78
N MET A 132 15.91 -6.51 7.08
CA MET A 132 17.03 -6.62 6.15
C MET A 132 16.86 -5.65 4.96
N VAL A 133 15.66 -5.57 4.39
CA VAL A 133 15.37 -4.66 3.28
C VAL A 133 15.48 -3.19 3.71
N ILE A 134 14.93 -2.84 4.88
CA ILE A 134 15.05 -1.49 5.45
C ILE A 134 16.52 -1.12 5.62
N LYS A 135 17.35 -1.99 6.21
CA LYS A 135 18.79 -1.76 6.35
C LYS A 135 19.51 -1.57 5.01
N LYS A 136 19.12 -2.28 3.96
CA LYS A 136 19.66 -2.05 2.61
C LYS A 136 19.25 -0.69 2.04
N ILE A 137 18.02 -0.28 2.27
CA ILE A 137 17.49 1.04 1.85
C ILE A 137 18.25 2.15 2.58
N GLU A 138 18.35 2.07 3.91
CA GLU A 138 19.06 3.04 4.74
C GLU A 138 20.56 3.13 4.42
N SER A 139 21.17 2.02 4.02
CA SER A 139 22.58 1.99 3.60
C SER A 139 22.79 2.29 2.12
N GLU A 140 21.74 2.67 1.38
CA GLU A 140 21.80 2.97 -0.05
C GLU A 140 22.32 1.80 -0.92
N THR A 141 22.18 0.57 -0.43
CA THR A 141 22.62 -0.66 -1.12
C THR A 141 21.48 -1.48 -1.70
N TYR A 142 20.23 -1.03 -1.55
CA TYR A 142 19.06 -1.72 -2.06
C TYR A 142 19.08 -1.77 -3.60
N GLU A 143 19.07 -2.98 -4.14
CA GLU A 143 19.26 -3.23 -5.57
C GLU A 143 18.13 -2.72 -6.48
N TYR A 144 16.97 -2.34 -5.91
CA TYR A 144 15.78 -1.90 -6.66
C TYR A 144 15.44 -0.41 -6.50
N PHE A 145 16.41 0.44 -6.11
CA PHE A 145 16.19 1.88 -6.12
C PHE A 145 15.82 2.39 -7.53
N TYR A 146 14.82 3.28 -7.60
CA TYR A 146 14.45 3.98 -8.83
C TYR A 146 14.46 5.51 -8.61
N PRO A 147 15.14 6.28 -9.48
CA PRO A 147 16.11 5.79 -10.46
C PRO A 147 17.27 5.04 -9.77
N PRO A 148 17.96 4.12 -10.47
CA PRO A 148 19.10 3.41 -9.90
C PRO A 148 20.13 4.39 -9.35
N LEU A 149 20.63 4.12 -8.14
CA LEU A 149 21.68 4.96 -7.55
C LEU A 149 22.91 4.95 -8.47
N LYS A 150 23.42 6.15 -8.77
CA LYS A 150 24.68 6.29 -9.50
C LYS A 150 25.76 5.63 -8.65
N LYS A 151 26.26 4.47 -9.08
CA LYS A 151 27.44 3.85 -8.47
C LYS A 151 28.57 4.86 -8.57
N THR A 152 28.90 5.54 -7.48
CA THR A 152 30.16 6.27 -7.36
C THR A 152 31.26 5.24 -7.56
N LYS A 153 31.98 5.33 -8.67
CA LYS A 153 33.15 4.49 -8.91
C LYS A 153 34.09 4.69 -7.71
N ARG A 154 34.23 3.66 -6.87
CA ARG A 154 35.35 3.54 -5.94
C ARG A 154 36.52 2.92 -6.68
#